data_AF-A0A1C7WA93-F1
#
_entry.id   AF-A0A1C7WA93-F1
#
_cell.length_a   1.000
_cell.length_b   1.000
_cell.length_c   1.000
_cell.angle_alpha   90.00
_cell.angle_beta   90.00
_cell.angle_gamma   90.00
#
_symmetry.space_group_name_H-M   'P 1'
#
loop_
_entity.id
_entity.type
_entity.pdbx_description
1 polymer ?
#
loop_
_entity_poly.entity_id
_entity_poly.type
_entity_poly.pdbx_seq_one_letter_code
_entity_poly.pdbx_strand_id
1 'polypeptide(L)'
;MSDNNEARKIITDTIKGLVGGRVIHSREDIIRFLCGEGFDIPDVSEDSITVSAPDEPGNTLTFTGYLFSSQFKLTRSATDIEVTTGEVGA
;
A
#
# COMPACT_ATOMS: atom_id res chain seq x y z
N MET A 1 -2.52 -25.70 -3.00
CA MET A 1 -2.29 -24.52 -3.87
C MET A 1 -3.27 -23.37 -3.54
N SER A 2 -3.76 -23.25 -2.30
CA SER A 2 -4.83 -22.28 -1.98
C SER A 2 -4.38 -21.20 -0.99
N ASP A 3 -3.40 -21.50 -0.16
CA ASP A 3 -2.99 -20.71 1.00
C ASP A 3 -2.32 -19.39 0.58
N ASN A 4 -1.47 -19.43 -0.45
CA ASN A 4 -0.84 -18.23 -0.99
C ASN A 4 -1.83 -17.27 -1.64
N ASN A 5 -2.84 -17.77 -2.35
CA ASN A 5 -3.81 -16.90 -3.01
C ASN A 5 -4.70 -16.19 -1.98
N GLU A 6 -5.06 -16.89 -0.90
CA GLU A 6 -5.81 -16.33 0.21
C GLU A 6 -4.98 -15.30 0.99
N ALA A 7 -3.74 -15.64 1.36
CA ALA A 7 -2.82 -14.71 2.02
C ALA A 7 -2.59 -13.43 1.19
N ARG A 8 -2.38 -13.59 -0.12
CA ARG A 8 -2.20 -12.45 -1.02
C ARG A 8 -3.44 -11.55 -1.06
N LYS A 9 -4.63 -12.15 -1.02
CA LYS A 9 -5.89 -11.41 -0.99
C LYS A 9 -6.06 -10.66 0.33
N ILE A 10 -5.77 -11.28 1.47
CA ILE A 10 -5.86 -10.68 2.81
C ILE A 10 -4.89 -9.49 2.93
N ILE A 11 -3.62 -9.67 2.53
CA ILE A 11 -2.61 -8.61 2.59
C ILE A 11 -2.99 -7.44 1.67
N THR A 12 -3.46 -7.75 0.45
CA THR A 12 -3.91 -6.72 -0.49
C THR A 12 -5.11 -5.93 0.06
N ASP A 13 -6.09 -6.61 0.64
CA ASP A 13 -7.27 -5.97 1.21
C ASP A 13 -6.91 -5.07 2.41
N THR A 14 -6.01 -5.56 3.27
CA THR A 14 -5.46 -4.81 4.41
C THR A 14 -4.76 -3.53 3.94
N ILE A 15 -3.85 -3.62 2.96
CA ILE A 15 -3.16 -2.46 2.41
C ILE A 15 -4.14 -1.47 1.79
N LYS A 16 -5.16 -1.94 1.06
CA LYS A 16 -6.22 -1.07 0.52
C LYS A 16 -6.98 -0.33 1.62
N GLY A 17 -7.26 -1.01 2.74
CA GLY A 17 -7.85 -0.39 3.93
C GLY A 17 -6.95 0.69 4.53
N LEU A 18 -5.66 0.43 4.68
CA LEU A 18 -4.67 1.39 5.20
C LEU A 18 -4.47 2.59 4.29
N VAL A 19 -4.50 2.38 2.98
CA VAL A 19 -4.49 3.43 1.94
C VAL A 19 -5.76 4.29 2.06
N GLY A 20 -6.94 3.66 2.18
CA GLY A 20 -8.21 4.37 2.40
C GLY A 20 -8.25 5.15 3.72
N GLY A 21 -7.60 4.63 4.76
CA GLY A 21 -7.43 5.29 6.06
C GLY A 21 -6.35 6.37 6.09
N ARG A 22 -5.69 6.67 4.96
CA ARG A 22 -4.55 7.61 4.87
C ARG A 22 -3.40 7.28 5.83
N VAL A 23 -3.15 5.99 6.07
CA VAL A 23 -1.98 5.51 6.82
C VAL A 23 -0.81 5.32 5.87
N ILE A 24 -1.06 4.65 4.75
CA ILE A 24 -0.08 4.40 3.70
C ILE A 24 -0.23 5.45 2.62
N HIS A 25 0.83 6.20 2.33
CA HIS A 25 0.81 7.26 1.32
C HIS A 25 1.66 6.94 0.10
N SER A 26 2.59 6.00 0.22
CA SER A 26 3.50 5.62 -0.86
C SER A 26 3.87 4.15 -0.76
N ARG A 27 4.47 3.63 -1.84
CA ARG A 27 5.06 2.28 -1.85
C ARG A 27 6.02 2.03 -0.69
N GLU A 28 6.81 3.04 -0.30
CA GLU A 28 7.74 2.93 0.82
C GLU A 28 7.04 2.68 2.17
N ASP A 29 5.86 3.28 2.40
CA ASP A 29 5.06 2.99 3.59
C ASP A 29 4.56 1.53 3.59
N ILE A 30 4.21 1.00 2.41
CA ILE A 30 3.82 -0.40 2.25
C ILE A 30 4.98 -1.32 2.64
N ILE A 31 6.17 -1.06 2.09
CA ILE A 31 7.40 -1.81 2.39
C ILE A 31 7.69 -1.76 3.89
N ARG A 32 7.63 -0.58 4.48
CA ARG A 32 7.87 -0.40 5.93
C ARG A 32 6.82 -1.10 6.79
N PHE A 33 5.56 -1.11 6.37
CA PHE A 33 4.48 -1.83 7.06
C PHE A 33 4.72 -3.34 7.02
N LEU A 34 4.99 -3.89 5.83
CA LEU A 34 5.25 -5.33 5.66
C LEU A 34 6.50 -5.76 6.45
N CYS A 35 7.57 -4.97 6.40
CA CYS A 35 8.77 -5.22 7.20
C CYS A 35 8.49 -5.13 8.71
N GLY A 36 7.64 -4.20 9.14
CA GLY A 36 7.20 -4.07 10.55
C GLY A 36 6.39 -5.27 11.05
N GLU A 37 5.59 -5.89 10.18
CA GLU A 37 4.84 -7.12 10.45
C GLU A 37 5.74 -8.38 10.40
N GLY A 38 7.04 -8.22 10.10
CA GLY A 38 8.02 -9.30 10.08
C GLY A 38 8.20 -9.99 8.73
N PHE A 39 7.60 -9.48 7.65
CA PHE A 39 7.84 -10.00 6.30
C PHE A 39 9.19 -9.52 5.76
N ASP A 40 9.89 -10.41 5.06
CA ASP A 40 11.09 -10.06 4.31
C ASP A 40 10.71 -9.64 2.89
N ILE A 41 11.49 -8.73 2.29
CA ILE A 41 11.19 -8.15 0.98
C ILE A 41 12.39 -8.40 0.06
N PRO A 42 12.50 -9.61 -0.52
CA PRO A 42 13.66 -10.00 -1.31
C PRO A 42 13.75 -9.29 -2.65
N ASP A 43 12.62 -8.86 -3.24
CA ASP A 43 12.61 -8.18 -4.54
C ASP A 43 11.54 -7.08 -4.60
N VAL A 44 11.92 -5.94 -5.16
CA VAL A 44 11.02 -4.81 -5.36
C VAL A 44 11.21 -4.24 -6.76
N SER A 45 10.27 -4.55 -7.64
CA SER A 45 10.26 -4.13 -9.05
C SER A 45 9.39 -2.89 -9.27
N GLU A 46 9.48 -2.27 -10.45
CA GLU A 46 8.78 -0.99 -10.74
C GLU A 46 7.27 -1.03 -10.51
N ASP A 47 6.61 -2.16 -10.79
CA ASP A 47 5.15 -2.34 -10.64
C ASP A 47 4.76 -3.46 -9.66
N SER A 48 5.73 -3.99 -8.91
CA SER A 48 5.49 -5.12 -8.02
C SER A 48 6.43 -5.15 -6.81
N ILE A 49 5.95 -5.82 -5.77
CA ILE A 49 6.69 -6.08 -4.54
C ILE A 49 6.60 -7.56 -4.27
N THR A 50 7.74 -8.22 -4.07
CA THR A 50 7.80 -9.61 -3.64
C THR A 50 8.16 -9.64 -2.17
N VAL A 51 7.38 -10.35 -1.37
CA VAL A 51 7.66 -10.57 0.05
C VAL A 51 7.73 -12.06 0.35
N SER A 52 8.44 -12.42 1.41
CA SER A 52 8.52 -13.77 1.95
C SER A 52 8.21 -13.75 3.44
N ALA A 53 7.60 -14.83 3.92
CA ALA A 53 7.45 -15.03 5.35
C ALA A 53 8.82 -15.43 5.95
N PRO A 54 9.16 -14.96 7.17
CA PRO A 54 10.40 -15.34 7.82
C PRO A 54 10.43 -16.83 8.21
N ASP A 55 9.26 -17.42 8.46
CA ASP A 55 9.08 -18.83 8.82
C ASP A 55 9.22 -19.75 7.59
N GLU A 56 8.79 -19.28 6.42
CA GLU A 56 8.90 -19.99 5.15
C GLU A 56 9.50 -19.08 4.06
N PRO A 57 10.84 -18.88 4.06
CA PRO A 57 11.50 -18.02 3.08
C PRO A 57 11.41 -18.55 1.65
N GLY A 58 11.12 -19.85 1.47
CA GLY A 58 10.86 -20.45 0.16
C GLY A 58 9.48 -20.07 -0.41
N ASN A 59 8.59 -19.51 0.41
CA ASN A 59 7.24 -19.18 0.03
C ASN A 59 7.08 -17.66 -0.18
N THR A 60 7.36 -17.22 -1.40
CA THR A 60 7.30 -15.81 -1.79
C THR A 60 5.94 -15.43 -2.36
N LEU A 61 5.42 -14.27 -1.96
CA LEU A 61 4.22 -13.64 -2.48
C LEU A 61 4.58 -12.39 -3.27
N THR A 62 4.31 -12.41 -4.57
CA THR A 62 4.45 -11.22 -5.42
C THR A 62 3.12 -10.48 -5.55
N PHE A 63 3.12 -9.24 -5.08
CA PHE A 63 2.03 -8.28 -5.20
C PHE A 63 2.26 -7.40 -6.43
N THR A 64 1.28 -7.35 -7.33
CA THR A 64 1.32 -6.56 -8.56
C THR A 64 0.16 -5.59 -8.59
N GLY A 65 0.36 -4.42 -9.21
CA GLY A 65 -0.69 -3.45 -9.48
C GLY A 65 -0.34 -2.06 -8.98
N TYR A 66 -1.21 -1.09 -9.31
CA TYR A 66 -0.89 0.33 -9.16
C TYR A 66 -0.42 0.72 -7.75
N LEU A 67 -0.99 0.15 -6.67
CA LEU A 67 -0.59 0.43 -5.28
C LEU A 67 0.85 0.00 -4.96
N PHE A 68 1.33 -1.04 -5.64
CA PHE A 68 2.67 -1.62 -5.47
C PHE A 68 3.67 -1.03 -6.46
N SER A 69 3.21 -0.15 -7.34
CA SER A 69 4.03 0.55 -8.31
C SER A 69 4.86 1.65 -7.66
N SER A 70 6.03 1.91 -8.22
CA SER A 70 6.88 3.05 -7.88
C SER A 70 6.16 4.39 -8.09
N GLN A 71 5.17 4.40 -8.99
CA GLN A 71 4.31 5.55 -9.26
C GLN A 71 3.21 5.75 -8.20
N PHE A 72 3.01 4.79 -7.30
CA PHE A 72 2.03 4.93 -6.24
C PHE A 72 2.45 5.99 -5.24
N LYS A 73 1.80 7.14 -5.34
CA LYS A 73 1.84 8.18 -4.34
C LYS A 73 0.44 8.71 -4.17
N LEU A 74 -0.16 8.45 -3.01
CA LEU A 74 -1.24 9.28 -2.53
C LEU A 74 -0.62 10.64 -2.23
N THR A 75 -0.75 11.58 -3.17
CA THR A 75 -0.55 12.97 -2.82
C THR A 75 -1.51 13.24 -1.68
N ARG A 76 -0.97 13.64 -0.53
CA ARG A 76 -1.73 14.31 0.52
C ARG A 76 -2.20 15.61 -0.09
N SER A 77 -3.20 15.55 -0.98
CA SER A 77 -3.94 16.72 -1.36
C SER A 77 -4.50 17.20 -0.04
N ALA A 78 -3.89 18.28 0.46
CA ALA A 78 -4.43 19.09 1.52
C ALA A 78 -5.82 19.49 1.03
N THR A 79 -6.80 18.66 1.30
CA THR A 79 -8.19 19.05 1.29
C THR A 79 -8.40 19.77 2.62
N ASP A 80 -7.71 20.90 2.78
CA ASP A 80 -8.43 22.07 3.22
C ASP A 80 -8.96 22.67 1.91
N ILE A 81 -10.06 22.10 1.42
CA ILE A 81 -10.91 22.89 0.53
C ILE A 81 -11.49 23.92 1.48
N GLU A 82 -10.98 25.15 1.38
CA GLU A 82 -11.56 26.32 2.02
C GLU A 82 -13.06 26.35 1.70
N VAL A 83 -13.89 25.97 2.66
CA VAL A 83 -15.32 26.24 2.61
C VAL A 83 -15.55 27.56 3.31
N THR A 84 -15.52 28.65 2.55
CA THR A 84 -16.39 29.83 2.75
C THR A 84 -16.42 30.61 1.44
N THR A 85 -17.33 30.27 0.53
CA THR A 85 -18.57 31.03 0.25
C THR A 85 -18.28 32.49 -0.05
N GLY A 86 -18.26 32.82 -1.34
CA GLY A 86 -18.35 34.20 -1.78
C GLY A 86 -19.64 34.83 -1.26
N GLU A 87 -19.52 35.98 -0.60
CA GLU A 87 -20.58 36.95 -0.53
C GLU A 87 -20.14 38.16 -1.36
N VAL A 88 -20.79 38.29 -2.52
CA VAL A 88 -20.82 39.51 -3.34
C VAL A 88 -22.00 40.35 -2.88
N GLY A 89 -21.75 41.59 -2.48
CA GLY A 89 -22.76 42.63 -2.26
C GLY A 89 -22.57 43.34 -0.91
N ALA A 90 -22.60 44.66 -0.81
CA ALA A 90 -22.91 45.74 -1.74
C ALA A 90 -22.16 47.02 -1.34
#